data_AF-A0A314U9F0-F1
#
_entry.id   AF-A0A314U9F0-F1
#
_cell.length_a   1.000
_cell.length_b   1.000
_cell.length_c   1.000
_cell.angle_alpha   90.00
_cell.angle_beta   90.00
_cell.angle_gamma   90.00
#
_symmetry.space_group_name_H-M   'P 1'
#
loop_
_entity.id
_entity.type
_entity.pdbx_description
1 polymer ?
#
loop_
_entity_poly.entity_id
_entity_poly.type
_entity_poly.pdbx_seq_one_letter_code
_entity_poly.pdbx_strand_id
1 'polypeptide(L)'
;MENGLQQKWQFRGNKELNMAAISVRGALAMLMKNVNNPDDGRPTIMLGRSDPIEFQSFWTTQSAIDAVTNALQSFMFNSYCPTGGVLEARSYIFFVYGG
;
A
#
# COMPACT_ATOMS: atom_id res chain seq x y z
N MET A 1 50.38 -16.88 -1.22
CA MET A 1 48.96 -16.91 -1.65
C MET A 1 48.14 -16.45 -0.47
N GLU A 2 47.72 -15.19 -0.45
CA GLU A 2 46.81 -14.68 0.58
C GLU A 2 45.44 -15.34 0.39
N ASN A 3 45.01 -16.12 1.39
CA ASN A 3 43.66 -16.65 1.46
C ASN A 3 42.69 -15.48 1.58
N GLY A 4 42.08 -15.08 0.46
CA GLY A 4 41.03 -14.09 0.41
C GLY A 4 39.83 -14.55 1.23
N LEU A 5 39.78 -14.12 2.49
CA LEU A 5 38.59 -14.18 3.33
C LEU A 5 37.52 -13.33 2.65
N GLN A 6 36.67 -13.97 1.85
CA GLN A 6 35.52 -13.31 1.25
C GLN A 6 34.63 -12.80 2.39
N GLN A 7 34.61 -11.48 2.59
CA GLN A 7 33.73 -10.84 3.55
C GLN A 7 32.29 -11.06 3.09
N LYS A 8 31.66 -12.10 3.63
CA LYS A 8 30.27 -12.43 3.35
C LYS A 8 29.38 -11.53 4.20
N TRP A 9 28.70 -10.59 3.54
CA TRP A 9 27.72 -9.70 4.17
C TRP A 9 26.69 -10.50 5.00
N GLN A 10 26.61 -10.19 6.30
CA GLN A 10 25.75 -10.87 7.28
C GLN A 10 24.47 -10.05 7.57
N PHE A 11 23.81 -9.51 6.55
CA PHE A 11 22.53 -8.84 6.75
C PHE A 11 21.52 -9.84 7.34
N ARG A 12 21.02 -9.54 8.52
CA ARG A 12 19.97 -10.32 9.18
C ARG A 12 18.83 -9.36 9.51
N GLY A 13 17.60 -9.81 9.29
CA GLY A 13 16.42 -9.07 9.76
C GLY A 13 16.47 -8.91 11.28
N ASN A 14 15.97 -7.77 11.78
CA ASN A 14 15.86 -7.54 13.21
C ASN A 14 14.98 -8.65 13.83
N LYS A 15 15.52 -9.33 14.85
CA LYS A 15 14.83 -10.44 15.54
C LYS A 15 13.52 -9.99 16.19
N GLU A 16 13.41 -8.74 16.63
CA GLU A 16 12.18 -8.19 17.21
C GLU A 16 11.06 -8.06 16.16
N LEU A 17 11.41 -7.74 14.91
CA LEU A 17 10.45 -7.67 13.80
C LEU A 17 10.00 -9.07 13.34
N ASN A 18 10.81 -10.10 13.60
CA ASN A 18 10.50 -11.49 13.22
C ASN A 18 9.38 -12.13 14.07
N MET A 19 9.05 -11.58 15.24
CA MET A 19 7.95 -12.10 16.06
C MET A 19 6.56 -11.84 15.43
N ALA A 20 6.47 -10.98 14.41
CA ALA A 20 5.26 -10.71 13.62
C ALA A 20 5.28 -11.37 12.22
N ALA A 21 6.10 -12.41 12.01
CA ALA A 21 6.38 -12.95 10.67
C ALA A 21 5.16 -13.55 9.93
N ILE A 22 4.06 -13.84 10.60
CA ILE A 22 2.82 -14.30 9.95
C ILE A 22 2.02 -13.08 9.51
N SER A 23 2.03 -12.81 8.20
CA SER A 23 1.20 -11.78 7.58
C SER A 23 0.06 -12.40 6.78
N VAL A 24 -1.05 -11.67 6.67
CA VAL A 24 -2.17 -12.02 5.78
C VAL A 24 -1.66 -12.23 4.34
N ARG A 25 -0.74 -11.35 3.89
CA ARG A 25 -0.09 -11.47 2.58
C ARG A 25 0.72 -12.77 2.44
N GLY A 26 1.43 -13.19 3.48
CA GLY A 26 2.21 -14.43 3.49
C GLY A 26 1.33 -15.67 3.39
N ALA A 27 0.24 -15.73 4.14
CA ALA A 27 -0.75 -16.81 4.06
C ALA A 27 -1.42 -16.86 2.67
N LEU A 28 -1.85 -15.70 2.14
CA LEU A 28 -2.42 -15.59 0.80
C LEU A 28 -1.46 -16.07 -0.29
N ALA A 29 -0.18 -15.69 -0.21
CA ALA A 29 0.84 -16.12 -1.17
C ALA A 29 1.07 -17.64 -1.12
N MET A 30 1.02 -18.25 0.07
CA MET A 30 1.10 -19.70 0.23
C MET A 30 -0.10 -20.40 -0.42
N LEU A 31 -1.32 -19.90 -0.21
CA LEU A 31 -2.52 -20.46 -0.82
C LEU A 31 -2.46 -20.35 -2.36
N MET A 32 -2.10 -19.19 -2.89
CA MET A 32 -2.04 -18.97 -4.35
C MET A 32 -1.02 -19.86 -5.05
N LYS A 33 0.10 -20.20 -4.40
CA LYS A 33 1.06 -21.17 -4.93
C LYS A 33 0.47 -22.56 -5.13
N ASN A 34 -0.54 -22.94 -4.36
CA ASN A 34 -1.19 -24.25 -4.43
C ASN A 34 -2.44 -24.24 -5.30
N VAL A 35 -3.03 -23.07 -5.58
CA VAL A 35 -4.24 -22.91 -6.41
C VAL A 35 -3.91 -22.76 -7.91
N ASN A 36 -2.74 -22.21 -8.26
CA ASN A 36 -2.29 -22.06 -9.65
C ASN A 36 -1.83 -23.39 -10.27
N ASN A 37 -2.72 -24.38 -10.35
CA ASN A 37 -2.52 -25.54 -11.20
C ASN A 37 -2.90 -25.17 -12.64
N PRO A 38 -1.98 -25.20 -13.62
CA PRO A 38 -2.29 -24.87 -15.02
C PRO A 38 -3.36 -25.78 -15.65
N ASP A 39 -3.61 -26.97 -15.08
CA ASP A 39 -4.66 -27.89 -15.53
C ASP A 39 -6.04 -27.59 -14.89
N ASP A 40 -6.10 -26.68 -13.92
CA ASP A 40 -7.35 -26.27 -13.25
C ASP A 40 -7.90 -24.99 -13.89
N GLY A 41 -8.91 -25.14 -14.75
CA GLY A 41 -9.56 -24.04 -15.45
C GLY A 41 -10.56 -23.22 -14.61
N ARG A 42 -10.68 -23.47 -13.30
CA ARG A 42 -11.62 -22.74 -12.44
C ARG A 42 -11.11 -21.31 -12.18
N PRO A 43 -11.93 -20.27 -12.41
CA PRO A 43 -11.54 -18.90 -12.12
C PRO A 43 -11.37 -18.70 -10.60
N THR A 44 -10.27 -18.05 -10.21
CA THR A 44 -10.03 -17.69 -8.80
C THR A 44 -10.64 -16.32 -8.50
N ILE A 45 -11.49 -16.26 -7.46
CA ILE A 45 -12.06 -15.00 -6.96
C ILE A 45 -11.27 -14.57 -5.71
N MET A 46 -10.55 -13.47 -5.80
CA MET A 46 -9.71 -12.96 -4.69
C MET A 46 -10.54 -12.08 -3.74
N LEU A 47 -11.17 -12.70 -2.74
CA LEU A 47 -11.95 -11.99 -1.71
C LEU A 47 -11.10 -11.33 -0.61
N GLY A 48 -9.83 -11.72 -0.49
CA GLY A 48 -8.91 -11.23 0.54
C GLY A 48 -8.08 -10.02 0.13
N ARG A 49 -8.34 -9.41 -1.03
CA ARG A 49 -7.62 -8.20 -1.46
C ARG A 49 -8.28 -6.97 -0.87
N SER A 50 -7.45 -6.12 -0.26
CA SER A 50 -7.88 -4.87 0.35
C SER A 50 -7.83 -3.68 -0.60
N ASP A 51 -7.28 -3.84 -1.80
CA ASP A 51 -7.21 -2.79 -2.80
C ASP A 51 -8.50 -2.78 -3.63
N PRO A 52 -9.36 -1.75 -3.50
CA PRO A 52 -10.61 -1.67 -4.23
C PRO A 52 -10.41 -1.44 -5.74
N ILE A 53 -9.27 -0.89 -6.17
CA ILE A 53 -9.01 -0.48 -7.57
C ILE A 53 -8.96 -1.68 -8.52
N GLU A 54 -8.67 -2.87 -8.00
CA GLU A 54 -8.63 -4.10 -8.81
C GLU A 54 -10.00 -4.50 -9.37
N PHE A 55 -11.08 -4.01 -8.77
CA PHE A 55 -12.41 -4.18 -9.32
C PHE A 55 -12.82 -2.90 -10.04
N GLN A 56 -13.15 -3.03 -11.32
CA GLN A 56 -13.64 -1.93 -12.17
C GLN A 56 -14.96 -1.31 -11.69
N SER A 57 -15.54 -1.78 -10.58
CA SER A 57 -16.69 -1.16 -9.93
C SER A 57 -16.32 -0.04 -8.98
N PHE A 58 -15.06 0.05 -8.52
CA PHE A 58 -14.62 1.09 -7.58
C PHE A 58 -13.71 2.10 -8.29
N TRP A 59 -14.33 3.18 -8.77
CA TRP A 59 -13.60 4.33 -9.30
C TRP A 59 -13.60 5.48 -8.29
N THR A 60 -12.51 6.23 -8.27
CA THR A 60 -12.48 7.52 -7.58
C THR A 60 -13.59 8.41 -8.13
N THR A 61 -14.40 9.00 -7.25
CA THR A 61 -15.47 9.92 -7.66
C THR A 61 -14.93 11.10 -8.46
N GLN A 62 -15.66 11.55 -9.48
CA GLN A 62 -15.24 12.65 -10.35
C GLN A 62 -14.93 13.93 -9.54
N SER A 63 -15.70 14.21 -8.48
CA SER A 63 -15.47 15.37 -7.62
C SER A 63 -14.09 15.37 -6.94
N ALA A 64 -13.58 14.19 -6.57
CA ALA A 64 -12.26 14.05 -5.99
C ALA A 64 -11.16 14.22 -7.05
N ILE A 65 -11.38 13.70 -8.27
CA ILE A 65 -10.48 13.89 -9.41
C ILE A 65 -10.36 15.38 -9.75
N ASP A 66 -11.48 16.08 -9.82
CA ASP A 66 -11.52 17.51 -10.15
C ASP A 66 -10.84 18.35 -9.07
N ALA A 67 -11.09 18.05 -7.79
CA ALA A 67 -10.47 18.76 -6.68
C ALA A 67 -8.93 18.61 -6.68
N VAL A 68 -8.41 17.41 -6.94
CA VAL A 68 -6.96 17.17 -7.04
C VAL A 68 -6.37 17.88 -8.26
N THR A 69 -7.05 17.82 -9.42
CA THR A 69 -6.64 18.53 -10.64
C THR A 69 -6.54 20.03 -10.40
N ASN A 70 -7.56 20.61 -9.78
CA ASN A 70 -7.61 22.04 -9.45
C ASN A 70 -6.49 22.43 -8.48
N ALA A 71 -6.23 21.60 -7.45
CA ALA A 71 -5.13 21.84 -6.51
C ALA A 71 -3.77 21.85 -7.21
N LEU A 72 -3.53 20.90 -8.13
CA LEU A 72 -2.30 20.85 -8.92
C LEU A 72 -2.17 22.07 -9.86
N GLN A 73 -3.23 22.40 -10.59
CA GLN A 73 -3.25 23.53 -11.52
C GLN A 73 -3.14 24.89 -10.82
N SER A 74 -3.51 24.98 -9.53
CA SER A 74 -3.39 26.20 -8.76
C SER A 74 -1.95 26.58 -8.41
N PHE A 75 -1.01 25.63 -8.45
CA PHE A 75 0.37 25.77 -7.96
C PHE A 75 0.50 26.17 -6.48
N MET A 76 -0.59 26.19 -5.71
CA MET A 76 -0.61 26.62 -4.31
C MET A 76 -0.08 25.58 -3.33
N PHE A 77 -0.07 24.29 -3.73
CA PHE A 77 0.25 23.16 -2.86
C PHE A 77 1.58 22.47 -3.22
N ASN A 78 2.52 23.22 -3.82
CA ASN A 78 3.80 22.67 -4.32
C ASN A 78 4.94 22.66 -3.30
N SER A 79 4.69 23.16 -2.08
CA SER A 79 5.68 23.20 -1.00
C SER A 79 5.46 22.05 -0.01
N TYR A 80 6.42 21.85 0.89
CA TYR A 80 6.25 20.90 1.98
C TYR A 80 5.01 21.22 2.80
N CYS A 81 4.21 20.18 3.05
CA CYS A 81 3.06 20.24 3.93
C CYS A 81 3.52 20.36 5.40
N PRO A 82 2.81 21.11 6.26
CA PRO A 82 3.01 21.04 7.71
C PRO A 82 2.88 19.60 8.21
N THR A 83 3.58 19.26 9.30
CA THR A 83 3.60 17.89 9.89
C THR A 83 2.21 17.32 10.15
N GLY A 84 1.25 18.18 10.50
CA GLY A 84 -0.13 17.76 10.78
C GLY A 84 -1.05 17.69 9.56
N GLY A 85 -0.60 18.05 8.36
CA GLY A 85 -1.45 18.24 7.18
C GLY A 85 -1.76 19.72 6.90
N VAL A 86 -2.31 20.01 5.72
CA VAL A 86 -2.78 21.36 5.35
C VAL A 86 -3.99 21.76 6.22
N LEU A 87 -4.03 23.03 6.65
CA LEU A 87 -5.02 23.50 7.63
C LEU A 87 -6.45 23.33 7.10
N GLU A 88 -6.65 23.64 5.82
CA GLU A 88 -7.93 23.57 5.13
C GLU A 88 -8.52 22.15 5.17
N ALA A 89 -7.70 21.13 4.90
CA ALA A 89 -8.14 19.73 4.94
C ALA A 89 -8.48 19.29 6.38
N ARG A 90 -7.69 19.71 7.37
CA ARG A 90 -7.92 19.35 8.77
C ARG A 90 -9.20 19.99 9.32
N SER A 91 -9.42 21.28 9.01
CA SER A 91 -10.63 22.00 9.39
C SER A 91 -11.87 21.37 8.76
N TYR A 92 -11.78 20.92 7.50
CA TYR A 92 -12.87 20.20 6.84
C TYR A 92 -13.15 18.85 7.53
N ILE A 93 -12.14 18.05 7.86
CA ILE A 93 -12.32 16.78 8.59
C ILE A 93 -13.00 17.03 9.94
N PHE A 94 -12.55 18.03 10.70
CA PHE A 94 -13.17 18.40 11.96
C PHE A 94 -14.64 18.82 11.77
N PHE A 95 -14.94 19.63 10.75
CA PHE A 95 -16.31 20.00 10.44
C PHE A 95 -17.20 18.79 10.11
N VAL A 96 -16.68 17.80 9.36
CA VAL A 96 -17.45 16.60 8.97
C VAL A 96 -17.67 15.63 10.14
N TYR A 97 -16.70 15.48 11.05
CA TYR A 97 -16.71 14.41 12.06
C TYR A 97 -16.69 14.87 13.52
N GLY A 98 -16.49 16.16 13.79
CA GLY A 98 -16.14 16.69 15.11
C GLY A 98 -17.18 17.60 15.76
N GLY A 99 -18.47 17.45 15.41
CA GLY A 99 -19.57 18.17 16.07
C GLY A 99 -19.60 17.99 17.59
#